data_AF-A0A661T8L5-F1
#
_entry.id   AF-A0A661T8L5-F1
#
_cell.length_a   1.000
_cell.length_b   1.000
_cell.length_c   1.000
_cell.angle_alpha   90.00
_cell.angle_beta   90.00
_cell.angle_gamma   90.00
#
_symmetry.space_group_name_H-M   'P 1'
#
loop_
_entity.id
_entity.type
_entity.pdbx_description
1 polymer ?
#
loop_
_entity_poly.entity_id
_entity_poly.type
_entity_poly.pdbx_seq_one_letter_code
_entity_poly.pdbx_strand_id
1 'polypeptide(L)'
;MVDSLFSESWYRVADLRPRLRSHAQIHRHAYRGRDWYVLQDHSTGRFHRFSPEAYHIIGLMDGRHTLDQIWEAACAALGDDMPTQEEVIQLLSQLHQADVLQTDMPPDIADLLKRHVREKRYRLFGQLTSPFAVRIPLFDPERFLSATHVWVRHLYGWMGIVVWLSVVMSAIVLAGIHWNELTSNLADRVLALENLFLLWLIYPVVKALHEFGHAYTVKHWGGEVHEMGIMILVFVPIPYVDASSSSAFREKHRRIIVGGAGIMTEAFLAGLAMWLWLSVEPGAVRALAFNVMVVAGVSTLLFNGNPLLRFDAYYMLSDYLEIPNLGSRSNRYIGYLFQRYLFKIEDARSPVSDIGEAAWLGLYGVASFVYRLFIVVRIAMFVAGKFFVAGVVLAVWGLFSMLVLPLYKVLKYTFTDAAMQRKRGRIVAVGSMLAAFLALLVSVVPVPSFTVAEGVLYVPENSRIHARADGFVTQVVLPPG
;
A
#
# COMPACT_ATOMS: atom_id res chain seq x y z
N MET A 1 -8.60 22.24 -20.41
CA MET A 1 -9.50 23.40 -20.23
C MET A 1 -8.75 24.40 -19.39
N VAL A 2 -8.67 25.66 -19.84
CA VAL A 2 -8.28 26.76 -18.94
C VAL A 2 -9.45 26.87 -17.97
N ASP A 3 -9.24 26.54 -16.71
CA ASP A 3 -10.29 26.68 -15.70
C ASP A 3 -10.65 28.17 -15.65
N SER A 4 -11.94 28.48 -15.83
CA SER A 4 -12.43 29.85 -15.73
C SER A 4 -12.11 30.38 -14.32
N LEU A 5 -11.50 31.56 -14.25
CA LEU A 5 -11.25 32.24 -12.97
C LEU A 5 -12.56 32.44 -12.18
N PHE A 6 -13.66 32.66 -12.90
CA PHE A 6 -14.99 32.90 -12.35
C PHE A 6 -15.87 31.65 -12.43
N SER A 7 -16.66 31.41 -11.39
CA SER A 7 -17.63 30.32 -11.33
C SER A 7 -19.06 30.87 -11.48
N GLU A 8 -19.89 30.20 -12.29
CA GLU A 8 -21.31 30.57 -12.47
C GLU A 8 -22.10 30.45 -11.15
N SER A 9 -21.58 29.72 -10.17
CA SER A 9 -22.22 29.52 -8.86
C SER A 9 -21.72 30.49 -7.78
N TRP A 10 -20.80 31.41 -8.09
CA TRP A 10 -20.15 32.27 -7.10
C TRP A 10 -21.12 33.17 -6.34
N TYR A 11 -22.11 33.75 -7.04
CA TYR A 11 -23.12 34.62 -6.44
C TYR A 11 -23.89 33.98 -5.28
N ARG A 12 -23.93 32.64 -5.20
CA ARG A 12 -24.62 31.92 -4.11
C ARG A 12 -23.79 31.86 -2.84
N VAL A 13 -22.47 31.99 -2.93
CA VAL A 13 -21.53 31.83 -1.81
C VAL A 13 -20.77 33.10 -1.48
N ALA A 14 -20.78 34.11 -2.37
CA ALA A 14 -20.03 35.35 -2.26
C ALA A 14 -20.25 36.08 -0.92
N ASP A 15 -21.50 36.14 -0.45
CA ASP A 15 -21.88 36.86 0.78
C ASP A 15 -21.67 36.06 2.07
N LEU A 16 -21.23 34.80 1.98
CA LEU A 16 -21.01 33.98 3.18
C LEU A 16 -19.85 34.53 3.99
N ARG A 17 -20.01 34.50 5.32
CA ARG A 17 -18.97 34.90 6.28
C ARG A 17 -18.46 33.67 7.03
N PRO A 18 -17.59 32.86 6.41
CA PRO A 18 -17.10 31.64 7.01
C PRO A 18 -16.20 31.95 8.22
N ARG A 19 -16.30 31.10 9.26
CA ARG A 19 -15.41 31.12 10.41
C ARG A 19 -14.93 29.71 10.74
N LEU A 20 -13.65 29.54 11.10
CA LEU A 20 -13.22 28.26 11.68
C LEU A 20 -13.74 28.06 13.10
N ARG A 21 -14.18 26.83 13.40
CA ARG A 21 -14.55 26.42 14.75
C ARG A 21 -13.32 26.34 15.65
N SER A 22 -13.50 26.60 16.94
CA SER A 22 -12.42 26.67 17.93
C SER A 22 -11.70 25.34 18.19
N HIS A 23 -12.31 24.20 17.83
CA HIS A 23 -11.71 22.88 17.99
C HIS A 23 -10.79 22.48 16.82
N ALA A 24 -10.76 23.26 15.75
CA ALA A 24 -9.85 23.07 14.63
C ALA A 24 -8.51 23.76 14.94
N GLN A 25 -7.43 22.99 15.01
CA GLN A 25 -6.07 23.53 15.12
C GLN A 25 -5.30 23.28 13.83
N ILE A 26 -4.50 24.25 13.41
CA ILE A 26 -3.69 24.16 12.20
C ILE A 26 -2.22 24.12 12.59
N HIS A 27 -1.52 23.08 12.15
CA HIS A 27 -0.09 22.90 12.37
C HIS A 27 0.68 23.17 11.08
N ARG A 28 1.70 24.02 11.13
CA ARG A 28 2.61 24.27 9.99
C ARG A 28 3.66 23.15 9.90
N HIS A 29 3.72 22.53 8.73
CA HIS A 29 4.68 21.50 8.36
C HIS A 29 5.51 22.00 7.18
N ALA A 30 6.81 21.70 7.14
CA ALA A 30 7.63 21.93 5.97
C ALA A 30 7.94 20.59 5.32
N TYR A 31 7.62 20.45 4.03
CA TYR A 31 7.97 19.28 3.21
C TYR A 31 8.83 19.78 2.05
N ARG A 32 10.06 19.28 1.94
CA ARG A 32 11.04 19.66 0.90
C ARG A 32 11.19 21.18 0.71
N GLY A 33 11.19 21.94 1.81
CA GLY A 33 11.33 23.40 1.79
C GLY A 33 10.08 24.18 1.38
N ARG A 34 8.95 23.51 1.11
CA ARG A 34 7.63 24.15 0.95
C ARG A 34 6.77 23.95 2.19
N ASP A 35 6.06 24.99 2.58
CA ASP A 35 5.13 24.92 3.70
C ASP A 35 3.86 24.16 3.30
N TRP A 36 3.33 23.41 4.26
CA TRP A 36 2.04 22.73 4.21
C TRP A 36 1.38 22.91 5.57
N TYR A 37 0.05 22.93 5.59
CA TYR A 37 -0.71 23.16 6.81
C TYR A 37 -1.62 21.97 7.06
N VAL A 38 -1.50 21.36 8.24
CA VAL A 38 -2.29 20.20 8.65
C VAL A 38 -3.34 20.66 9.65
N LEU A 39 -4.60 20.64 9.26
CA LEU A 39 -5.73 20.90 10.14
C LEU A 39 -6.12 19.61 10.86
N GLN A 40 -6.13 19.68 12.18
CA GLN A 40 -6.58 18.64 13.09
C GLN A 40 -7.95 19.03 13.64
N ASP A 41 -8.94 18.17 13.42
CA ASP A 41 -10.23 18.25 14.07
C ASP A 41 -10.20 17.40 15.36
N HIS A 42 -10.18 18.04 16.52
CA HIS A 42 -10.17 17.34 17.82
C HIS A 42 -11.50 16.66 18.17
N SER A 43 -12.60 16.97 17.47
CA SER A 43 -13.91 16.37 17.71
C SER A 43 -14.11 15.06 16.96
N THR A 44 -13.51 14.93 15.77
CA THR A 44 -13.61 13.72 14.93
C THR A 44 -12.30 12.95 14.77
N GLY A 45 -11.17 13.51 15.25
CA GLY A 45 -9.84 12.92 15.08
C GLY A 45 -9.30 12.97 13.65
N ARG A 46 -9.95 13.71 12.73
CA ARG A 46 -9.58 13.74 11.31
C ARG A 46 -8.52 14.78 11.00
N PHE A 47 -7.64 14.43 10.06
CA PHE A 47 -6.56 15.28 9.59
C PHE A 47 -6.74 15.67 8.12
N HIS A 48 -6.66 16.96 7.83
CA HIS A 48 -6.75 17.52 6.49
C HIS A 48 -5.48 18.31 6.17
N ARG A 49 -4.92 18.12 4.97
CA ARG A 49 -3.73 18.85 4.52
C ARG A 49 -4.10 19.91 3.51
N PHE A 50 -3.54 21.10 3.69
CA PHE A 50 -3.77 22.28 2.86
C PHE A 50 -2.43 22.86 2.39
N SER A 51 -2.46 23.43 1.19
CA SER A 51 -1.34 24.18 0.62
C SER A 51 -1.23 25.57 1.28
N PRO A 52 -0.11 26.29 1.11
CA PRO A 52 0.05 27.65 1.63
C PRO A 52 -1.03 28.62 1.17
N GLU A 53 -1.46 28.50 -0.09
CA GLU A 53 -2.48 29.34 -0.71
C GLU A 53 -3.84 29.08 -0.04
N ALA A 54 -4.19 27.80 0.15
CA ALA A 54 -5.40 27.41 0.87
C ALA A 54 -5.34 27.86 2.35
N TYR A 55 -4.19 27.77 3.00
CA TYR A 55 -4.02 28.28 4.37
C TYR A 55 -4.21 29.80 4.46
N HIS A 56 -3.74 30.56 3.48
CA HIS A 56 -3.95 32.00 3.44
C HIS A 56 -5.45 32.34 3.37
N ILE A 57 -6.20 31.67 2.50
CA ILE A 57 -7.66 31.82 2.39
C ILE A 57 -8.36 31.43 3.70
N ILE A 58 -7.98 30.28 4.28
CA ILE A 58 -8.49 29.80 5.58
C ILE A 58 -8.22 30.81 6.70
N GLY A 59 -7.04 31.43 6.71
CA GLY A 59 -6.66 32.44 7.71
C GLY A 59 -7.48 33.72 7.64
N LEU A 60 -8.08 34.02 6.48
CA LEU A 60 -9.00 35.15 6.29
C LEU A 60 -10.46 34.80 6.68
N MET A 61 -10.78 33.53 6.97
CA MET A 61 -12.11 33.09 7.41
C MET A 61 -12.33 33.39 8.90
N ASP A 62 -12.54 34.66 9.21
CA ASP A 62 -12.72 35.17 10.58
C ASP A 62 -14.19 35.36 11.01
N GLY A 63 -15.14 35.07 10.11
CA GLY A 63 -16.58 35.31 10.29
C GLY A 63 -17.01 36.76 10.10
N ARG A 64 -16.11 37.66 9.69
CA ARG A 64 -16.41 39.07 9.41
C ARG A 64 -16.32 39.36 7.91
N HIS A 65 -15.29 38.86 7.25
CA HIS A 65 -15.10 39.03 5.82
C HIS A 65 -16.05 38.11 5.04
N THR A 66 -16.61 38.64 3.95
CA THR A 66 -17.38 37.83 3.00
C THR A 66 -16.43 36.98 2.15
N LEU A 67 -16.93 35.87 1.59
CA LEU A 67 -16.14 35.00 0.71
C LEU A 67 -15.59 35.77 -0.50
N ASP A 68 -16.33 36.76 -0.98
CA ASP A 68 -15.90 37.68 -2.04
C ASP A 68 -14.69 38.53 -1.62
N GLN A 69 -14.77 39.16 -0.44
CA GLN A 69 -13.66 39.93 0.14
C GLN A 69 -12.42 39.06 0.41
N ILE A 70 -12.64 37.83 0.88
CA ILE A 70 -11.58 36.85 1.11
C ILE A 70 -10.90 36.48 -0.21
N TRP A 71 -11.68 36.23 -1.26
CA TRP A 71 -11.15 35.89 -2.58
C TRP A 71 -10.38 37.06 -3.20
N GLU A 72 -10.93 38.28 -3.17
CA GLU A 72 -10.23 39.47 -3.65
C GLU A 72 -8.90 39.71 -2.90
N ALA A 73 -8.91 39.58 -1.58
CA ALA A 73 -7.70 39.70 -0.76
C ALA A 73 -6.67 38.62 -1.09
N ALA A 74 -7.11 37.37 -1.29
CA ALA A 74 -6.24 36.28 -1.71
C ALA A 74 -5.65 36.50 -3.11
N CYS A 75 -6.44 37.00 -4.06
CA CYS A 75 -5.98 37.37 -5.40
C CYS A 75 -4.91 38.47 -5.36
N ALA A 76 -5.10 39.49 -4.52
CA ALA A 76 -4.13 40.56 -4.35
C ALA A 76 -2.83 40.09 -3.69
N ALA A 77 -2.90 39.14 -2.76
CA ALA A 77 -1.74 38.64 -2.02
C ALA A 77 -0.94 37.55 -2.74
N LEU A 78 -1.61 36.67 -3.51
CA LEU A 78 -1.01 35.47 -4.11
C LEU A 78 -0.54 35.68 -5.56
N GLY A 79 -0.95 36.75 -6.23
CA GLY A 79 -0.48 37.09 -7.58
C GLY A 79 -0.73 35.96 -8.60
N ASP A 80 0.34 35.42 -9.19
CA ASP A 80 0.27 34.36 -10.20
C ASP A 80 -0.29 33.02 -9.66
N ASP A 81 -0.25 32.80 -8.34
CA ASP A 81 -0.79 31.61 -7.68
C ASP A 81 -2.23 31.84 -7.15
N MET A 82 -2.96 32.81 -7.71
CA MET A 82 -4.32 33.13 -7.29
C MET A 82 -5.28 31.93 -7.47
N PRO A 83 -6.13 31.65 -6.47
CA PRO A 83 -7.14 30.60 -6.57
C PRO A 83 -8.29 31.02 -7.50
N THR A 84 -8.79 30.09 -8.29
CA THR A 84 -10.06 30.26 -9.00
C THR A 84 -11.24 30.23 -8.03
N GLN A 85 -12.36 30.87 -8.37
CA GLN A 85 -13.59 30.82 -7.56
C GLN A 85 -14.08 29.37 -7.33
N GLU A 86 -13.88 28.51 -8.33
CA GLU A 86 -14.20 27.08 -8.26
C GLU A 86 -13.34 26.33 -7.23
N GLU A 87 -12.06 26.71 -7.07
CA GLU A 87 -11.16 26.16 -6.05
C GLU A 87 -11.54 26.64 -4.65
N VAL A 88 -11.95 27.90 -4.49
CA VAL A 88 -12.45 28.41 -3.21
C VAL A 88 -13.75 27.72 -2.79
N ILE A 89 -14.69 27.50 -3.73
CA ILE A 89 -15.92 26.73 -3.47
C ILE A 89 -15.58 25.30 -3.04
N GLN A 90 -14.61 24.66 -3.69
CA GLN A 90 -14.15 23.32 -3.31
C GLN A 90 -13.53 23.30 -1.92
N LEU A 91 -12.70 24.29 -1.59
CA LEU A 91 -12.10 24.45 -0.27
C LEU A 91 -13.19 24.62 0.81
N LEU A 92 -14.16 25.49 0.57
CA LEU A 92 -15.29 25.72 1.47
C LEU A 92 -16.10 24.44 1.71
N SER A 93 -16.38 23.67 0.65
CA SER A 93 -17.09 22.39 0.76
C SER A 93 -16.29 21.34 1.55
N GLN A 94 -14.97 21.28 1.37
CA GLN A 94 -14.10 20.38 2.14
C GLN A 94 -14.10 20.72 3.63
N LEU A 95 -14.00 22.01 3.98
CA LEU A 95 -14.03 22.48 5.36
C LEU A 95 -15.41 22.25 6.02
N HIS A 96 -16.49 22.46 5.27
CA HIS A 96 -17.85 22.18 5.77
C HIS A 96 -18.07 20.67 6.01
N GLN A 97 -17.59 19.79 5.13
CA GLN A 97 -17.69 18.33 5.33
C GLN A 97 -16.81 17.80 6.48
N ALA A 98 -15.70 18.49 6.75
CA ALA A 98 -14.88 18.21 7.91
C ALA A 98 -15.46 18.78 9.21
N ASP A 99 -16.64 19.43 9.17
CA ASP A 99 -17.32 20.09 10.30
C ASP A 99 -16.40 21.06 11.08
N VAL A 100 -15.41 21.65 10.39
CA VAL A 100 -14.46 22.63 10.97
C VAL A 100 -14.85 24.06 10.65
N LEU A 101 -15.89 24.24 9.84
CA LEU A 101 -16.41 25.53 9.39
C LEU A 101 -17.74 25.84 10.07
N GLN A 102 -17.80 26.98 10.74
CA GLN A 102 -19.03 27.61 11.19
C GLN A 102 -19.47 28.64 10.14
N THR A 103 -20.62 28.39 9.54
CA THR A 103 -21.24 29.33 8.60
C THR A 103 -22.74 29.30 8.78
N ASP A 104 -23.37 30.46 8.83
CA ASP A 104 -24.83 30.61 8.78
C ASP A 104 -25.32 30.39 7.34
N MET A 105 -25.21 29.15 6.85
CA MET A 105 -25.66 28.80 5.51
C MET A 105 -27.15 28.41 5.50
N PRO A 106 -27.96 29.02 4.62
CA PRO A 106 -29.23 28.45 4.20
C PRO A 106 -29.09 26.98 3.75
N PRO A 107 -30.06 26.09 4.04
CA PRO A 107 -29.98 24.66 3.73
C PRO A 107 -29.66 24.32 2.27
N ASP A 108 -30.13 25.15 1.33
CA ASP A 108 -29.96 24.97 -0.12
C ASP A 108 -28.47 25.08 -0.54
N ILE A 109 -27.71 25.99 0.09
CA ILE A 109 -26.26 26.15 -0.18
C ILE A 109 -25.48 24.96 0.37
N ALA A 110 -25.86 24.46 1.55
CA ALA A 110 -25.25 23.26 2.13
C ALA A 110 -25.46 22.04 1.23
N ASP A 111 -26.63 21.89 0.63
CA ASP A 111 -26.93 20.80 -0.30
C ASP A 111 -26.24 20.95 -1.67
N LEU A 112 -26.07 22.18 -2.17
CA LEU A 112 -25.25 22.46 -3.36
C LEU A 112 -23.78 22.10 -3.13
N LEU A 113 -23.19 22.51 -1.99
CA LEU A 113 -21.82 22.18 -1.64
C LEU A 113 -21.62 20.66 -1.46
N LYS A 114 -22.62 19.96 -0.91
CA LYS A 114 -22.63 18.50 -0.83
C LYS A 114 -22.71 17.86 -2.23
N ARG A 115 -23.56 18.37 -3.13
CA ARG A 115 -23.72 17.85 -4.51
C ARG A 115 -22.45 18.01 -5.34
N HIS A 116 -21.78 19.16 -5.28
CA HIS A 116 -20.55 19.43 -6.05
C HIS A 116 -19.44 18.41 -5.76
N VAL A 117 -19.29 18.03 -4.48
CA VAL A 117 -18.35 16.98 -4.07
C VAL A 117 -18.90 15.59 -4.39
N ARG A 118 -20.20 15.34 -4.21
CA ARG A 118 -20.80 14.04 -4.50
C ARG A 118 -20.66 13.70 -5.98
N GLU A 119 -20.81 14.63 -6.91
CA GLU A 119 -20.61 14.36 -8.34
C GLU A 119 -19.14 14.09 -8.71
N LYS A 120 -18.18 14.84 -8.17
CA LYS A 120 -16.74 14.56 -8.39
C LYS A 120 -16.30 13.25 -7.71
N ARG A 121 -16.78 13.00 -6.48
CA ARG A 121 -16.43 11.81 -5.68
C ARG A 121 -17.13 10.56 -6.20
N TYR A 122 -18.36 10.61 -6.71
CA TYR A 122 -18.98 9.47 -7.41
C TYR A 122 -18.36 9.25 -8.81
N ARG A 123 -17.85 10.28 -9.49
CA ARG A 123 -17.08 10.08 -10.75
C ARG A 123 -15.67 9.51 -10.51
N LEU A 124 -15.02 9.82 -9.39
CA LEU A 124 -13.68 9.30 -9.02
C LEU A 124 -13.71 7.98 -8.22
N PHE A 125 -14.68 7.79 -7.33
CA PHE A 125 -14.81 6.64 -6.42
C PHE A 125 -15.99 5.72 -6.74
N GLY A 126 -16.96 6.12 -7.57
CA GLY A 126 -18.19 5.36 -7.83
C GLY A 126 -18.05 4.16 -8.77
N GLN A 127 -16.83 3.72 -9.11
CA GLN A 127 -16.61 2.49 -9.89
C GLN A 127 -15.63 1.50 -9.26
N LEU A 128 -15.05 1.79 -8.07
CA LEU A 128 -13.99 0.93 -7.49
C LEU A 128 -13.95 0.86 -5.95
N THR A 129 -14.89 1.43 -5.20
CA THR A 129 -15.01 1.07 -3.77
C THR A 129 -15.59 -0.34 -3.70
N SER A 130 -14.65 -1.28 -3.73
CA SER A 130 -14.80 -2.72 -3.65
C SER A 130 -15.91 -3.13 -2.68
N PRO A 131 -16.89 -3.96 -3.09
CA PRO A 131 -17.80 -4.63 -2.16
C PRO A 131 -17.08 -5.53 -1.13
N PHE A 132 -15.75 -5.62 -1.17
CA PHE A 132 -14.89 -6.46 -0.33
C PHE A 132 -14.02 -5.70 0.68
N ALA A 133 -14.34 -4.46 1.06
CA ALA A 133 -13.59 -3.72 2.08
C ALA A 133 -14.54 -2.94 2.99
N VAL A 134 -15.23 -3.66 3.88
CA VAL A 134 -16.09 -3.07 4.91
C VAL A 134 -15.25 -2.92 6.19
N ARG A 135 -15.21 -1.71 6.74
CA ARG A 135 -14.58 -1.41 8.03
C ARG A 135 -15.64 -1.43 9.12
N ILE A 136 -15.40 -2.22 10.15
CA ILE A 136 -16.27 -2.34 11.32
C ILE A 136 -15.46 -1.84 12.51
N PRO A 137 -15.69 -0.59 12.98
CA PRO A 137 -15.06 -0.10 14.20
C PRO A 137 -15.60 -0.91 15.38
N LEU A 138 -14.71 -1.43 16.22
CA LEU A 138 -15.10 -2.29 17.35
C LEU A 138 -15.09 -1.53 18.67
N PHE A 139 -14.02 -0.78 18.94
CA PHE A 139 -13.86 -0.05 20.21
C PHE A 139 -12.86 1.11 20.07
N ASP A 140 -12.91 2.02 21.03
CA ASP A 140 -11.92 3.08 21.23
C ASP A 140 -10.79 2.56 22.15
N PRO A 141 -9.56 2.36 21.63
CA PRO A 141 -8.45 1.83 22.42
C PRO A 141 -7.79 2.89 23.32
N GLU A 142 -8.13 4.17 23.21
CA GLU A 142 -7.38 5.29 23.80
C GLU A 142 -7.21 5.17 25.32
N ARG A 143 -8.27 4.76 26.03
CA ARG A 143 -8.23 4.55 27.49
C ARG A 143 -7.31 3.41 27.87
N PHE A 144 -7.36 2.31 27.12
CA PHE A 144 -6.50 1.14 27.35
C PHE A 144 -5.04 1.51 27.08
N LEU A 145 -4.76 2.14 25.93
CA LEU A 145 -3.42 2.59 25.55
C LEU A 145 -2.86 3.56 26.60
N SER A 146 -3.64 4.54 27.05
CA SER A 146 -3.21 5.49 28.09
C SER A 146 -2.86 4.81 29.41
N ALA A 147 -3.64 3.82 29.84
CA ALA A 147 -3.40 3.08 31.08
C ALA A 147 -2.14 2.19 31.00
N THR A 148 -1.90 1.53 29.87
CA THR A 148 -0.78 0.61 29.69
C THR A 148 0.50 1.28 29.20
N HIS A 149 0.41 2.51 28.67
CA HIS A 149 1.55 3.25 28.15
C HIS A 149 2.66 3.45 29.19
N VAL A 150 2.32 3.53 30.49
CA VAL A 150 3.32 3.66 31.58
C VAL A 150 4.31 2.49 31.60
N TRP A 151 3.86 1.29 31.24
CA TRP A 151 4.72 0.10 31.14
C TRP A 151 5.49 0.09 29.83
N VAL A 152 4.76 0.33 28.73
CA VAL A 152 5.28 0.25 27.37
C VAL A 152 6.31 1.34 27.06
N ARG A 153 6.22 2.53 27.69
CA ARG A 153 7.18 3.64 27.46
C ARG A 153 8.64 3.25 27.71
N HIS A 154 8.90 2.28 28.57
CA HIS A 154 10.26 1.80 28.85
C HIS A 154 10.87 1.07 27.63
N LEU A 155 10.04 0.50 26.76
CA LEU A 155 10.47 -0.15 25.52
C LEU A 155 10.94 0.85 24.46
N TYR A 156 10.54 2.13 24.54
CA TYR A 156 11.00 3.18 23.64
C TYR A 156 12.35 3.78 24.06
N GLY A 157 12.93 3.33 25.18
CA GLY A 157 14.28 3.70 25.60
C GLY A 157 15.37 2.85 24.94
N TRP A 158 16.63 3.19 25.23
CA TRP A 158 17.80 2.46 24.72
C TRP A 158 17.77 0.97 25.11
N MET A 159 17.27 0.64 26.30
CA MET A 159 17.14 -0.75 26.77
C MET A 159 16.19 -1.56 25.89
N GLY A 160 15.06 -0.96 25.48
CA GLY A 160 14.11 -1.64 24.59
C GLY A 160 14.69 -1.90 23.22
N ILE A 161 15.47 -0.96 22.67
CA ILE A 161 16.21 -1.16 21.41
C ILE A 161 17.22 -2.30 21.56
N VAL A 162 17.98 -2.35 22.66
CA VAL A 162 18.94 -3.43 22.91
C VAL A 162 18.23 -4.78 22.99
N VAL A 163 17.16 -4.90 23.76
CA VAL A 163 16.36 -6.14 23.87
C VAL A 163 15.80 -6.55 22.51
N TRP A 164 15.22 -5.61 21.77
CA TRP A 164 14.69 -5.86 20.44
C TRP A 164 15.78 -6.36 19.49
N LEU A 165 16.93 -5.68 19.44
CA LEU A 165 18.07 -6.08 18.62
C LEU A 165 18.60 -7.45 19.04
N SER A 166 18.73 -7.72 20.34
CA SER A 166 19.19 -9.04 20.83
C SER A 166 18.25 -10.16 20.37
N VAL A 167 16.94 -9.99 20.48
CA VAL A 167 15.96 -11.01 20.06
C VAL A 167 15.94 -11.19 18.54
N VAL A 168 15.86 -10.10 17.78
CA VAL A 168 15.75 -10.17 16.32
C VAL A 168 17.06 -10.65 15.67
N MET A 169 18.21 -10.12 16.10
CA MET A 169 19.50 -10.52 15.53
C MET A 169 19.85 -11.97 15.86
N SER A 170 19.58 -12.42 17.09
CA SER A 170 19.78 -13.84 17.44
C SER A 170 18.84 -14.74 16.64
N ALA A 171 17.58 -14.36 16.47
CA ALA A 171 16.64 -15.12 15.65
C ALA A 171 17.04 -15.19 14.18
N ILE A 172 17.60 -14.11 13.60
CA ILE A 172 18.15 -14.13 12.23
C ILE A 172 19.30 -15.12 12.12
N VAL A 173 20.23 -15.11 13.07
CA VAL A 173 21.36 -16.06 13.10
C VAL A 173 20.85 -17.50 13.24
N LEU A 174 19.93 -17.76 14.17
CA LEU A 174 19.32 -19.07 14.38
C LEU A 174 18.56 -19.55 13.14
N ALA A 175 17.81 -18.67 12.47
CA ALA A 175 17.10 -18.99 11.23
C ALA A 175 18.07 -19.35 10.09
N GLY A 176 19.23 -18.70 10.03
CA GLY A 176 20.30 -19.05 9.09
C GLY A 176 20.93 -20.42 9.40
N ILE A 177 21.18 -20.72 10.67
CA ILE A 177 21.74 -22.02 11.11
C ILE A 177 20.74 -23.16 10.81
N HIS A 178 19.46 -22.95 11.11
CA HIS A 178 18.39 -23.95 10.93
C HIS A 178 17.63 -23.79 9.61
N TRP A 179 18.24 -23.14 8.61
CA TRP A 179 17.57 -22.79 7.34
C TRP A 179 16.96 -24.00 6.65
N ASN A 180 17.70 -25.12 6.59
CA ASN A 180 17.23 -26.35 5.97
C ASN A 180 16.01 -26.96 6.71
N GLU A 181 15.99 -26.92 8.04
CA GLU A 181 14.87 -27.47 8.83
C GLU A 181 13.60 -26.60 8.71
N LEU A 182 13.79 -25.28 8.59
CA LEU A 182 12.71 -24.31 8.38
C LEU A 182 12.11 -24.39 6.97
N THR A 183 12.94 -24.59 5.95
CA THR A 183 12.52 -24.56 4.54
C THR A 183 12.16 -25.93 3.97
N SER A 184 12.73 -27.02 4.53
CA SER A 184 12.34 -28.37 4.15
C SER A 184 10.84 -28.57 4.40
N ASN A 185 10.12 -29.04 3.39
CA ASN A 185 8.68 -29.28 3.42
C ASN A 185 7.84 -28.05 3.82
N LEU A 186 8.35 -26.82 3.64
CA LEU A 186 7.61 -25.58 3.96
C LEU A 186 6.26 -25.54 3.23
N ALA A 187 6.26 -25.86 1.93
CA ALA A 187 5.03 -25.89 1.12
C ALA A 187 4.00 -26.89 1.69
N ASP A 188 4.46 -28.09 2.03
CA ASP A 188 3.64 -29.18 2.56
C ASP A 188 3.06 -28.82 3.93
N ARG A 189 3.87 -28.23 4.81
CA ARG A 189 3.43 -27.78 6.14
C ARG A 189 2.43 -26.64 6.05
N VAL A 190 2.75 -25.58 5.28
CA VAL A 190 1.92 -24.36 5.20
C VAL A 190 0.58 -24.62 4.52
N LEU A 191 0.55 -25.49 3.50
CA LEU A 191 -0.65 -25.78 2.72
C LEU A 191 -1.45 -26.99 3.24
N ALA A 192 -0.99 -27.67 4.29
CA ALA A 192 -1.79 -28.69 4.97
C ALA A 192 -3.07 -28.08 5.56
N LEU A 193 -4.22 -28.72 5.38
CA LEU A 193 -5.53 -28.21 5.81
C LEU A 193 -5.58 -27.86 7.31
N GLU A 194 -5.04 -28.72 8.16
CA GLU A 194 -4.95 -28.49 9.61
C GLU A 194 -4.12 -27.23 9.92
N ASN A 195 -3.03 -27.03 9.18
CA ASN A 195 -2.16 -25.90 9.35
C ASN A 195 -2.78 -24.61 8.80
N LEU A 196 -3.56 -24.69 7.71
CA LEU A 196 -4.31 -23.55 7.17
C LEU A 196 -5.34 -23.01 8.18
N PHE A 197 -6.00 -23.90 8.93
CA PHE A 197 -6.92 -23.49 10.01
C PHE A 197 -6.16 -22.79 11.15
N LEU A 198 -5.01 -23.34 11.58
CA LEU A 198 -4.16 -22.70 12.59
C LEU A 198 -3.65 -21.33 12.11
N LEU A 199 -3.18 -21.23 10.87
CA LEU A 199 -2.76 -19.96 10.26
C LEU A 199 -3.90 -18.95 10.23
N TRP A 200 -5.12 -19.37 9.89
CA TRP A 200 -6.30 -18.52 9.89
C TRP A 200 -6.64 -17.96 11.28
N LEU A 201 -6.42 -18.75 12.36
CA LEU A 201 -6.63 -18.30 13.73
C LEU A 201 -5.49 -17.40 14.25
N ILE A 202 -4.25 -17.73 13.92
CA ILE A 202 -3.05 -17.00 14.38
C ILE A 202 -2.92 -15.65 13.66
N TYR A 203 -3.30 -15.58 12.38
CA TYR A 203 -3.13 -14.39 11.56
C TYR A 203 -3.77 -13.13 12.16
N PRO A 204 -5.05 -13.12 12.57
CA PRO A 204 -5.66 -11.96 13.23
C PRO A 204 -4.96 -11.58 14.54
N VAL A 205 -4.43 -12.54 15.31
CA VAL A 205 -3.73 -12.25 16.57
C VAL A 205 -2.40 -11.53 16.31
N VAL A 206 -1.59 -12.05 15.38
CA VAL A 206 -0.33 -11.43 14.97
C VAL A 206 -0.60 -10.04 14.40
N LYS A 207 -1.65 -9.89 13.58
CA LYS A 207 -2.05 -8.58 13.04
C LYS A 207 -2.57 -7.63 14.10
N ALA A 208 -3.33 -8.09 15.09
CA ALA A 208 -3.76 -7.21 16.18
C ALA A 208 -2.56 -6.64 16.95
N LEU A 209 -1.54 -7.48 17.25
CA LEU A 209 -0.31 -7.03 17.89
C LEU A 209 0.47 -6.03 17.02
N HIS A 210 0.52 -6.27 15.71
CA HIS A 210 1.08 -5.34 14.73
C HIS A 210 0.38 -3.97 14.76
N GLU A 211 -0.96 -3.93 14.73
CA GLU A 211 -1.73 -2.70 14.84
C GLU A 211 -1.51 -2.00 16.19
N PHE A 212 -1.40 -2.75 17.29
CA PHE A 212 -1.02 -2.19 18.60
C PHE A 212 0.37 -1.55 18.56
N GLY A 213 1.32 -2.10 17.80
CA GLY A 213 2.63 -1.49 17.57
C GLY A 213 2.51 -0.06 17.02
N HIS A 214 1.68 0.15 16.00
CA HIS A 214 1.40 1.48 15.48
C HIS A 214 0.73 2.37 16.55
N ALA A 215 -0.29 1.86 17.23
CA ALA A 215 -1.07 2.60 18.21
C ALA A 215 -0.22 3.10 19.39
N TYR A 216 0.60 2.24 19.99
CA TYR A 216 1.51 2.62 21.08
C TYR A 216 2.57 3.63 20.63
N THR A 217 3.02 3.54 19.39
CA THR A 217 4.05 4.44 18.86
C THR A 217 3.48 5.83 18.62
N VAL A 218 2.24 5.92 18.13
CA VAL A 218 1.50 7.19 18.06
C VAL A 218 1.32 7.77 19.46
N LYS A 219 0.88 6.94 20.42
CA LYS A 219 0.63 7.38 21.80
C LYS A 219 1.89 7.87 22.50
N HIS A 220 3.03 7.24 22.23
CA HIS A 220 4.32 7.61 22.80
C HIS A 220 4.72 9.07 22.52
N TRP A 221 4.39 9.57 21.33
CA TRP A 221 4.66 10.96 20.95
C TRP A 221 3.49 11.92 21.17
N GLY A 222 2.49 11.50 21.94
CA GLY A 222 1.35 12.33 22.32
C GLY A 222 0.23 12.40 21.30
N GLY A 223 0.22 11.51 20.29
CA GLY A 223 -0.94 11.32 19.43
C GLY A 223 -2.03 10.50 20.11
N GLU A 224 -3.27 10.68 19.67
CA GLU A 224 -4.43 9.94 20.16
C GLU A 224 -4.93 8.95 19.09
N VAL A 225 -5.49 7.83 19.53
CA VAL A 225 -5.99 6.73 18.69
C VAL A 225 -7.38 6.34 19.18
N HIS A 226 -8.40 6.75 18.44
CA HIS A 226 -9.81 6.57 18.85
C HIS A 226 -10.54 5.44 18.13
N GLU A 227 -9.94 4.84 17.10
CA GLU A 227 -10.60 3.80 16.31
C GLU A 227 -9.70 2.58 16.13
N MET A 228 -10.15 1.44 16.66
CA MET A 228 -9.60 0.12 16.37
C MET A 228 -10.75 -0.84 16.02
N GLY A 229 -10.55 -1.66 14.99
CA GLY A 229 -11.62 -2.50 14.48
C GLY A 229 -11.16 -3.65 13.62
N ILE A 230 -12.11 -4.22 12.87
CA ILE A 230 -11.86 -5.28 11.89
C ILE A 230 -12.32 -4.79 10.52
N MET A 231 -11.45 -4.96 9.54
CA MET A 231 -11.74 -4.78 8.13
C MET A 231 -11.89 -6.15 7.47
N ILE A 232 -13.02 -6.40 6.81
CA ILE A 232 -13.20 -7.63 6.04
C ILE A 232 -12.63 -7.39 4.64
N LEU A 233 -11.52 -8.04 4.31
CA LEU A 233 -10.89 -8.01 2.98
C LEU A 233 -11.00 -9.39 2.33
N VAL A 234 -11.76 -9.51 1.24
CA VAL A 234 -11.95 -10.78 0.50
C VAL A 234 -12.32 -11.94 1.46
N PHE A 235 -13.31 -11.71 2.32
CA PHE A 235 -13.80 -12.64 3.36
C PHE A 235 -12.84 -12.95 4.52
N VAL A 236 -11.65 -12.35 4.57
CA VAL A 236 -10.72 -12.48 5.70
C VAL A 236 -10.87 -11.28 6.64
N PRO A 237 -11.14 -11.49 7.94
CA PRO A 237 -11.14 -10.42 8.93
C PRO A 237 -9.70 -10.01 9.25
N ILE A 238 -9.37 -8.74 9.02
CA ILE A 238 -8.05 -8.16 9.28
C ILE A 238 -8.23 -7.04 10.29
N PRO A 239 -7.57 -7.11 11.47
CA PRO A 239 -7.55 -5.99 12.41
C PRO A 239 -7.00 -4.72 11.74
N TYR A 240 -7.48 -3.56 12.16
CA TYR A 240 -6.91 -2.28 11.76
C TYR A 240 -6.94 -1.28 12.92
N VAL A 241 -6.01 -0.33 12.92
CA VAL A 241 -6.04 0.84 13.79
C VAL A 241 -5.99 2.14 12.98
N ASP A 242 -6.71 3.17 13.41
CA ASP A 242 -6.56 4.51 12.84
C ASP A 242 -5.36 5.23 13.47
N ALA A 243 -4.20 5.13 12.80
CA ALA A 243 -2.97 5.84 13.16
C ALA A 243 -2.83 7.21 12.46
N SER A 244 -3.92 7.82 11.97
CA SER A 244 -3.88 9.06 11.20
C SER A 244 -3.29 10.26 11.96
N SER A 245 -3.33 10.25 13.30
CA SER A 245 -2.70 11.27 14.14
C SER A 245 -1.19 11.36 14.00
N SER A 246 -0.53 10.28 13.56
CA SER A 246 0.88 10.33 13.18
C SER A 246 1.19 11.35 12.08
N SER A 247 0.22 11.64 11.22
CA SER A 247 0.38 12.58 10.11
C SER A 247 0.59 14.04 10.55
N ALA A 248 0.21 14.37 11.79
CA ALA A 248 0.40 15.67 12.42
C ALA A 248 1.73 15.83 13.16
N PHE A 249 2.54 14.77 13.28
CA PHE A 249 3.86 14.90 13.86
C PHE A 249 4.76 15.75 12.95
N ARG A 250 5.35 16.81 13.50
CA ARG A 250 6.24 17.73 12.74
C ARG A 250 7.51 17.02 12.25
N GLU A 251 8.13 16.23 13.12
CA GLU A 251 9.37 15.52 12.82
C GLU A 251 9.13 14.28 11.95
N LYS A 252 9.82 14.20 10.80
CA LYS A 252 9.70 13.06 9.88
C LYS A 252 10.13 11.73 10.48
N HIS A 253 11.12 11.72 11.37
CA HIS A 253 11.60 10.50 12.01
C HIS A 253 10.51 9.84 12.87
N ARG A 254 9.68 10.62 13.55
CA ARG A 254 8.55 10.09 14.33
C ARG A 254 7.51 9.43 13.42
N ARG A 255 7.19 10.06 12.29
CA ARG A 255 6.27 9.48 11.28
C ARG A 255 6.81 8.18 10.69
N ILE A 256 8.11 8.16 10.35
CA ILE A 256 8.79 6.95 9.85
C ILE A 256 8.76 5.82 10.89
N ILE A 257 9.02 6.11 12.17
CA ILE A 257 8.98 5.08 13.20
C ILE A 257 7.56 4.57 13.43
N VAL A 258 6.54 5.43 13.40
CA VAL A 258 5.14 4.96 13.41
C VAL A 258 4.90 4.01 12.23
N GLY A 259 5.31 4.38 11.02
CA GLY A 259 5.19 3.52 9.84
C GLY A 259 5.93 2.18 9.99
N GLY A 260 7.04 2.14 10.72
CA GLY A 260 7.82 0.92 10.97
C GLY A 260 7.41 0.11 12.20
N ALA A 261 6.53 0.64 13.06
CA ALA A 261 6.25 0.03 14.36
C ALA A 261 5.58 -1.36 14.24
N GLY A 262 4.66 -1.52 13.28
CA GLY A 262 4.06 -2.80 12.96
C GLY A 262 5.08 -3.83 12.50
N ILE A 263 5.97 -3.45 11.59
CA ILE A 263 7.11 -4.27 11.12
C ILE A 263 8.02 -4.68 12.29
N MET A 264 8.38 -3.74 13.16
CA MET A 264 9.23 -4.01 14.33
C MET A 264 8.56 -5.01 15.29
N THR A 265 7.24 -4.89 15.45
CA THR A 265 6.45 -5.79 16.31
C THR A 265 6.37 -7.19 15.72
N GLU A 266 6.06 -7.33 14.42
CA GLU A 266 6.04 -8.62 13.73
C GLU A 266 7.43 -9.28 13.75
N ALA A 267 8.52 -8.54 13.51
CA ALA A 267 9.88 -9.05 13.57
C ALA A 267 10.25 -9.55 14.98
N PHE A 268 9.85 -8.83 16.03
CA PHE A 268 10.07 -9.26 17.41
C PHE A 268 9.29 -10.53 17.74
N LEU A 269 8.03 -10.62 17.33
CA LEU A 269 7.21 -11.82 17.49
C LEU A 269 7.78 -13.03 16.75
N ALA A 270 8.24 -12.83 15.51
CA ALA A 270 8.94 -13.87 14.76
C ALA A 270 10.21 -14.34 15.49
N GLY A 271 10.95 -13.40 16.09
CA GLY A 271 12.13 -13.72 16.87
C GLY A 271 11.82 -14.56 18.11
N LEU A 272 10.85 -14.14 18.92
CA LEU A 272 10.39 -14.92 20.08
C LEU A 272 9.88 -16.31 19.67
N ALA A 273 9.16 -16.38 18.55
CA ALA A 273 8.67 -17.66 18.02
C ALA A 273 9.83 -18.57 17.57
N MET A 274 10.91 -18.03 17.01
CA MET A 274 12.11 -18.82 16.67
C MET A 274 12.76 -19.43 17.92
N TRP A 275 12.92 -18.63 18.97
CA TRP A 275 13.45 -19.12 20.26
C TRP A 275 12.55 -20.21 20.87
N LEU A 276 11.23 -19.99 20.87
CA LEU A 276 10.27 -20.96 21.38
C LEU A 276 10.28 -22.24 20.55
N TRP A 277 10.36 -22.14 19.23
CA TRP A 277 10.38 -23.27 18.31
C TRP A 277 11.58 -24.18 18.57
N LEU A 278 12.76 -23.62 18.82
CA LEU A 278 13.96 -24.39 19.17
C LEU A 278 13.92 -25.00 20.57
N SER A 279 13.22 -24.36 21.50
CA SER A 279 13.19 -24.75 22.91
C SER A 279 12.17 -25.85 23.23
N VAL A 280 11.32 -26.22 22.25
CA VAL A 280 10.19 -27.12 22.46
C VAL A 280 10.26 -28.32 21.52
N GLU A 281 9.93 -29.50 22.05
CA GLU A 281 9.82 -30.75 21.28
C GLU A 281 8.71 -30.70 20.22
N PRO A 282 8.73 -31.59 19.21
CA PRO A 282 7.67 -31.68 18.21
C PRO A 282 6.28 -31.82 18.83
N GLY A 283 5.38 -30.88 18.54
CA GLY A 283 4.03 -30.84 19.08
C GLY A 283 3.29 -29.56 18.72
N ALA A 284 2.12 -29.35 19.34
CA ALA A 284 1.24 -28.21 19.03
C ALA A 284 1.90 -26.84 19.26
N VAL A 285 2.70 -26.70 20.33
CA VAL A 285 3.41 -25.46 20.65
C VAL A 285 4.50 -25.16 19.61
N ARG A 286 5.25 -26.18 19.18
CA ARG A 286 6.24 -26.03 18.09
C ARG A 286 5.55 -25.67 16.77
N ALA A 287 4.40 -26.26 16.45
CA ALA A 287 3.61 -25.89 15.27
C ALA A 287 3.09 -24.45 15.33
N LEU A 288 2.58 -24.02 16.50
CA LEU A 288 2.15 -22.64 16.74
C LEU A 288 3.31 -21.65 16.53
N ALA A 289 4.48 -21.91 17.13
CA ALA A 289 5.66 -21.08 16.97
C ALA A 289 6.10 -21.00 15.50
N PHE A 290 6.09 -22.12 14.78
CA PHE A 290 6.36 -22.15 13.35
C PHE A 290 5.38 -21.29 12.55
N ASN A 291 4.08 -21.39 12.82
CA ASN A 291 3.07 -20.61 12.13
C ASN A 291 3.16 -19.11 12.44
N VAL A 292 3.51 -18.73 13.67
CA VAL A 292 3.79 -17.33 14.02
C VAL A 292 4.99 -16.82 13.22
N MET A 293 6.08 -17.60 13.12
CA MET A 293 7.24 -17.24 12.30
C MET A 293 6.87 -17.07 10.82
N VAL A 294 6.08 -17.99 10.27
CA VAL A 294 5.63 -17.91 8.87
C VAL A 294 4.75 -16.69 8.64
N VAL A 295 3.73 -16.47 9.48
CA VAL A 295 2.82 -15.32 9.35
C VAL A 295 3.56 -14.01 9.50
N ALA A 296 4.28 -13.83 10.61
CA ALA A 296 4.99 -12.59 10.88
C ALA A 296 6.13 -12.36 9.88
N GLY A 297 6.92 -13.40 9.57
CA GLY A 297 8.02 -13.31 8.61
C GLY A 297 7.57 -13.02 7.18
N VAL A 298 6.55 -13.72 6.68
CA VAL A 298 6.00 -13.47 5.33
C VAL A 298 5.34 -12.10 5.26
N SER A 299 4.50 -11.76 6.25
CA SER A 299 3.82 -10.46 6.34
C SER A 299 4.83 -9.31 6.36
N THR A 300 5.86 -9.40 7.21
CA THR A 300 6.91 -8.39 7.32
C THR A 300 7.82 -8.35 6.10
N LEU A 301 8.43 -9.45 5.66
CA LEU A 301 9.50 -9.40 4.66
C LEU A 301 8.97 -9.17 3.23
N LEU A 302 7.85 -9.80 2.86
CA LEU A 302 7.34 -9.76 1.49
C LEU A 302 6.32 -8.64 1.25
N PHE A 303 5.59 -8.22 2.28
CA PHE A 303 4.50 -7.26 2.13
C PHE A 303 4.78 -5.94 2.86
N ASN A 304 4.78 -5.94 4.20
CA ASN A 304 4.84 -4.74 5.02
C ASN A 304 6.19 -4.02 4.92
N GLY A 305 7.29 -4.76 5.01
CA GLY A 305 8.67 -4.28 4.93
C GLY A 305 9.13 -3.92 3.52
N ASN A 306 8.33 -4.21 2.48
CA ASN A 306 8.65 -3.84 1.12
C ASN A 306 8.03 -2.48 0.76
N PRO A 307 8.84 -1.43 0.52
CA PRO A 307 8.30 -0.10 0.23
C PRO A 307 7.60 0.01 -1.13
N LEU A 308 7.73 -0.99 -2.01
CA LEU A 308 7.12 -1.01 -3.35
C LEU A 308 5.64 -1.43 -3.34
N LEU A 309 5.16 -2.00 -2.23
CA LEU A 309 3.76 -2.30 -1.99
C LEU A 309 3.21 -1.30 -0.97
N ARG A 310 1.94 -0.90 -1.10
CA ARG A 310 1.32 0.16 -0.29
C ARG A 310 0.93 -0.32 1.12
N PHE A 311 1.94 -0.76 1.86
CA PHE A 311 1.88 -1.14 3.27
C PHE A 311 2.81 -0.22 4.08
N ASP A 312 3.16 -0.62 5.29
CA ASP A 312 3.99 0.11 6.25
C ASP A 312 5.26 0.75 5.69
N ALA A 313 6.15 -0.03 5.07
CA ALA A 313 7.41 0.49 4.54
C ALA A 313 7.20 1.46 3.37
N TYR A 314 6.07 1.38 2.67
CA TYR A 314 5.71 2.40 1.68
C TYR A 314 5.40 3.74 2.34
N TYR A 315 4.71 3.75 3.48
CA TYR A 315 4.47 4.97 4.23
C TYR A 315 5.77 5.49 4.86
N MET A 316 6.65 4.61 5.36
CA MET A 316 8.00 5.00 5.78
C MET A 316 8.79 5.69 4.66
N LEU A 317 8.79 5.11 3.44
CA LEU A 317 9.46 5.70 2.28
C LEU A 317 8.79 7.01 1.85
N SER A 318 7.45 7.07 1.87
CA SER A 318 6.67 8.26 1.53
C SER A 318 6.98 9.42 2.49
N ASP A 319 7.10 9.15 3.78
CA ASP A 319 7.49 10.13 4.80
C ASP A 319 8.97 10.51 4.74
N TYR A 320 9.86 9.56 4.40
CA TYR A 320 11.28 9.82 4.19
C TYR A 320 11.54 10.73 2.99
N LEU A 321 10.87 10.44 1.86
CA LEU A 321 10.94 11.25 0.64
C LEU A 321 10.11 12.53 0.72
N GLU A 322 9.24 12.64 1.74
CA GLU A 322 8.29 13.75 1.91
C GLU A 322 7.36 13.92 0.70
N ILE A 323 7.05 12.81 0.02
CA ILE A 323 6.13 12.75 -1.13
C ILE A 323 4.85 12.04 -0.68
N PRO A 324 3.80 12.77 -0.26
CA PRO A 324 2.56 12.15 0.14
C PRO A 324 1.88 11.46 -1.03
N ASN A 325 1.21 10.34 -0.76
CA ASN A 325 0.50 9.56 -1.77
C ASN A 325 1.38 9.13 -2.97
N LEU A 326 2.68 8.87 -2.70
CA LEU A 326 3.73 8.48 -3.66
C LEU A 326 3.23 7.55 -4.77
N GLY A 327 2.58 6.44 -4.42
CA GLY A 327 2.11 5.45 -5.38
C GLY A 327 1.00 5.94 -6.30
N SER A 328 0.12 6.83 -5.83
CA SER A 328 -0.93 7.42 -6.68
C SER A 328 -0.36 8.49 -7.60
N ARG A 329 0.57 9.32 -7.09
CA ARG A 329 1.28 10.35 -7.86
C ARG A 329 2.17 9.72 -8.92
N SER A 330 2.83 8.63 -8.57
CA SER A 330 3.68 7.86 -9.48
C SER A 330 2.89 7.27 -10.64
N ASN A 331 1.73 6.64 -10.37
CA ASN A 331 0.84 6.15 -11.42
C ASN A 331 0.35 7.28 -12.34
N ARG A 332 -0.01 8.45 -11.77
CA ARG A 332 -0.39 9.63 -12.56
C ARG A 332 0.79 10.15 -13.40
N TYR A 333 1.99 10.14 -12.85
CA TYR A 333 3.20 10.58 -13.56
C TYR A 333 3.53 9.67 -14.74
N ILE A 334 3.48 8.35 -14.55
CA ILE A 334 3.61 7.38 -15.65
C ILE A 334 2.55 7.63 -16.72
N GLY A 335 1.29 7.82 -16.32
CA GLY A 335 0.20 8.19 -17.23
C GLY A 335 0.50 9.47 -18.02
N TYR A 336 1.01 10.50 -17.35
CA TYR A 336 1.45 11.75 -17.98
C TYR A 336 2.57 11.50 -19.01
N LEU A 337 3.59 10.69 -18.68
CA LEU A 337 4.67 10.37 -19.62
C LEU A 337 4.13 9.70 -20.90
N PHE A 338 3.20 8.76 -20.74
CA PHE A 338 2.51 8.14 -21.87
C PHE A 338 1.73 9.18 -22.69
N GLN A 339 0.96 10.06 -22.05
CA GLN A 339 0.18 11.08 -22.75
C GLN A 339 1.07 12.09 -23.49
N ARG A 340 2.09 12.65 -22.82
CA ARG A 340 2.95 13.71 -23.35
C ARG A 340 3.93 13.19 -24.40
N TYR A 341 4.64 12.10 -24.13
CA TYR A 341 5.72 11.62 -25.00
C TYR A 341 5.25 10.57 -26.01
N LEU A 342 4.45 9.61 -25.56
CA LEU A 342 4.03 8.51 -26.43
C LEU A 342 2.89 8.92 -27.36
N PHE A 343 1.83 9.50 -26.78
CA PHE A 343 0.64 9.94 -27.52
C PHE A 343 0.74 11.38 -28.07
N LYS A 344 1.76 12.15 -27.66
CA LYS A 344 1.97 13.55 -28.06
C LYS A 344 0.75 14.44 -27.81
N ILE A 345 0.17 14.31 -26.62
CA ILE A 345 -0.88 15.21 -26.12
C ILE A 345 -0.18 16.39 -25.46
N GLU A 346 -0.23 17.55 -26.11
CA GLU A 346 0.49 18.74 -25.66
C GLU A 346 -0.12 19.34 -24.39
N ASP A 347 -1.45 19.24 -24.21
CA ASP A 347 -2.14 19.80 -23.04
C ASP A 347 -2.02 18.94 -21.76
N ALA A 348 -1.23 17.86 -21.78
CA ALA A 348 -1.04 17.02 -20.60
C ALA A 348 -0.30 17.81 -19.50
N ARG A 349 -0.89 17.91 -18.31
CA ARG A 349 -0.28 18.56 -17.13
C ARG A 349 0.56 17.56 -16.33
N SER A 350 1.78 17.97 -15.97
CA SER A 350 2.65 17.15 -15.13
C SER A 350 2.16 17.16 -13.67
N PRO A 351 2.08 16.00 -13.00
CA PRO A 351 1.76 15.91 -11.57
C PRO A 351 2.98 16.16 -10.66
N VAL A 352 4.16 16.46 -11.24
CA VAL A 352 5.40 16.75 -10.52
C VAL A 352 5.37 18.18 -9.99
N SER A 353 5.68 18.36 -8.71
CA SER A 353 5.72 19.69 -8.09
C SER A 353 7.15 20.23 -7.93
N ASP A 354 8.15 19.35 -7.95
CA ASP A 354 9.56 19.69 -7.73
C ASP A 354 10.50 18.89 -8.67
N ILE A 355 11.65 19.46 -9.03
CA ILE A 355 12.59 18.96 -10.04
C ILE A 355 13.11 17.56 -9.67
N GLY A 356 13.36 17.31 -8.38
CA GLY A 356 13.82 15.99 -7.91
C GLY A 356 12.70 14.96 -7.71
N GLU A 357 11.44 15.35 -7.76
CA GLU A 357 10.31 14.45 -7.54
C GLU A 357 10.02 13.56 -8.76
N ALA A 358 10.26 14.05 -9.98
CA ALA A 358 10.05 13.31 -11.23
C ALA A 358 10.77 11.95 -11.25
N ALA A 359 12.05 11.91 -10.85
CA ALA A 359 12.85 10.69 -10.84
C ALA A 359 12.30 9.66 -9.85
N TRP A 360 11.95 10.09 -8.63
CA TRP A 360 11.34 9.23 -7.62
C TRP A 360 9.99 8.68 -8.08
N LEU A 361 9.12 9.51 -8.65
CA LEU A 361 7.82 9.07 -9.17
C LEU A 361 7.97 8.06 -10.31
N GLY A 362 8.91 8.28 -11.24
CA GLY A 362 9.18 7.35 -12.33
C GLY A 362 9.74 6.01 -11.82
N LEU A 363 10.83 6.06 -11.05
CA LEU A 363 11.51 4.88 -10.52
C LEU A 363 10.59 4.03 -9.64
N TYR A 364 9.88 4.67 -8.70
CA TYR A 364 8.93 3.99 -7.82
C TYR A 364 7.84 3.28 -8.61
N GLY A 365 7.29 3.92 -9.63
CA GLY A 365 6.15 3.37 -10.38
C GLY A 365 6.53 2.12 -11.17
N VAL A 366 7.69 2.15 -11.82
CA VAL A 366 8.24 1.00 -12.54
C VAL A 366 8.61 -0.11 -11.56
N ALA A 367 9.36 0.21 -10.50
CA ALA A 367 9.79 -0.77 -9.50
C ALA A 367 8.59 -1.42 -8.78
N SER A 368 7.58 -0.63 -8.40
CA SER A 368 6.34 -1.13 -7.79
C SER A 368 5.57 -2.05 -8.72
N PHE A 369 5.49 -1.72 -10.02
CA PHE A 369 4.85 -2.58 -10.99
C PHE A 369 5.58 -3.92 -11.17
N VAL A 370 6.90 -3.88 -11.38
CA VAL A 370 7.73 -5.08 -11.56
C VAL A 370 7.67 -5.96 -10.32
N TYR A 371 7.77 -5.39 -9.12
CA TYR A 371 7.70 -6.16 -7.88
C TYR A 371 6.34 -6.82 -7.67
N ARG A 372 5.24 -6.11 -7.96
CA ARG A 372 3.88 -6.67 -7.86
C ARG A 372 3.69 -7.85 -8.83
N LEU A 373 4.20 -7.72 -10.05
CA LEU A 373 4.19 -8.79 -11.05
C LEU A 373 5.01 -9.99 -10.55
N PHE A 374 6.22 -9.75 -10.05
CA PHE A 374 7.08 -10.78 -9.47
C PHE A 374 6.38 -11.53 -8.34
N ILE A 375 5.77 -10.82 -7.38
CA ILE A 375 5.07 -11.44 -6.24
C ILE A 375 3.87 -12.27 -6.69
N VAL A 376 3.03 -11.75 -7.59
CA VAL A 376 1.87 -12.52 -8.08
C VAL A 376 2.30 -13.77 -8.82
N VAL A 377 3.31 -13.68 -9.69
CA VAL A 377 3.83 -14.85 -10.41
C VAL A 377 4.45 -15.86 -9.43
N ARG A 378 5.23 -15.40 -8.43
CA ARG A 378 5.84 -16.29 -7.43
C ARG A 378 4.81 -16.99 -6.55
N ILE A 379 3.81 -16.27 -6.04
CA ILE A 379 2.72 -16.85 -5.24
C ILE A 379 1.92 -17.83 -6.09
N ALA A 380 1.58 -17.46 -7.32
CA ALA A 380 0.83 -18.35 -8.21
C ALA A 380 1.60 -19.64 -8.52
N MET A 381 2.92 -19.56 -8.80
CA MET A 381 3.75 -20.74 -9.01
C MET A 381 3.88 -21.60 -7.74
N PHE A 382 4.05 -20.96 -6.57
CA PHE A 382 4.10 -21.67 -5.29
C PHE A 382 2.81 -22.45 -5.02
N VAL A 383 1.66 -21.82 -5.22
CA VAL A 383 0.35 -22.47 -5.08
C VAL A 383 0.16 -23.54 -6.15
N ALA A 384 0.54 -23.28 -7.41
CA ALA A 384 0.41 -24.23 -8.51
C ALA A 384 1.20 -25.53 -8.28
N GLY A 385 2.32 -25.46 -7.55
CA GLY A 385 3.13 -26.63 -7.21
C GLY A 385 2.38 -27.68 -6.36
N LYS A 386 1.37 -27.28 -5.59
CA LYS A 386 0.51 -28.19 -4.81
C LYS A 386 -0.92 -28.27 -5.35
N PHE A 387 -1.47 -27.13 -5.76
CA PHE A 387 -2.84 -26.97 -6.26
C PHE A 387 -2.79 -26.29 -7.63
N PHE A 388 -2.48 -27.06 -8.68
CA PHE A 388 -2.29 -26.54 -10.04
C PHE A 388 -3.44 -25.62 -10.49
N VAL A 389 -4.69 -26.06 -10.34
CA VAL A 389 -5.87 -25.28 -10.75
C VAL A 389 -5.96 -23.96 -9.97
N ALA A 390 -5.79 -23.98 -8.66
CA ALA A 390 -5.84 -22.77 -7.84
C ALA A 390 -4.72 -21.79 -8.22
N GLY A 391 -3.50 -22.29 -8.46
CA GLY A 391 -2.37 -21.48 -8.91
C GLY A 391 -2.61 -20.84 -10.28
N VAL A 392 -3.18 -21.58 -11.24
CA VAL A 392 -3.54 -21.04 -12.56
C VAL A 392 -4.62 -19.96 -12.45
N VAL A 393 -5.67 -20.21 -11.64
CA VAL A 393 -6.72 -19.20 -11.41
C VAL A 393 -6.15 -17.93 -10.79
N LEU A 394 -5.27 -18.05 -9.78
CA LEU A 394 -4.58 -16.91 -9.18
C LEU A 394 -3.69 -16.15 -10.17
N ALA A 395 -2.95 -16.88 -11.02
CA ALA A 395 -2.12 -16.27 -12.06
C ALA A 395 -2.97 -15.48 -13.06
N VAL A 396 -4.02 -16.10 -13.60
CA VAL A 396 -4.93 -15.47 -14.58
C VAL A 396 -5.61 -14.25 -13.96
N TRP A 397 -6.17 -14.38 -12.76
CA TRP A 397 -6.80 -13.26 -12.06
C TRP A 397 -5.80 -12.12 -11.81
N GLY A 398 -4.64 -12.44 -11.25
CA GLY A 398 -3.60 -11.46 -10.92
C GLY A 398 -3.11 -10.70 -12.15
N LEU A 399 -2.74 -11.43 -13.21
CA LEU A 399 -2.28 -10.84 -14.47
C LEU A 399 -3.38 -10.05 -15.18
N PHE A 400 -4.61 -10.56 -15.21
CA PHE A 400 -5.77 -9.85 -15.77
C PHE A 400 -5.98 -8.52 -15.05
N SER A 401 -5.96 -8.54 -13.71
CA SER A 401 -6.18 -7.34 -12.91
C SER A 401 -5.08 -6.28 -13.08
N MET A 402 -3.83 -6.69 -13.31
CA MET A 402 -2.69 -5.78 -13.45
C MET A 402 -2.45 -5.28 -14.87
N LEU A 403 -2.74 -6.09 -15.88
CA LEU A 403 -2.46 -5.76 -17.28
C LEU A 403 -3.72 -5.32 -18.03
N VAL A 404 -4.78 -6.13 -17.93
CA VAL A 404 -5.98 -5.95 -18.76
C VAL A 404 -6.86 -4.82 -18.24
N LEU A 405 -7.10 -4.73 -16.92
CA LEU A 405 -7.96 -3.68 -16.37
C LEU A 405 -7.41 -2.25 -16.60
N PRO A 406 -6.12 -1.94 -16.38
CA PRO A 406 -5.59 -0.61 -16.67
C PRO A 406 -5.63 -0.30 -18.16
N LEU A 407 -5.31 -1.29 -19.02
CA LEU A 407 -5.37 -1.11 -20.47
C LEU A 407 -6.81 -0.84 -20.94
N TYR A 408 -7.78 -1.59 -20.42
CA TYR A 408 -9.20 -1.36 -20.69
C TYR A 408 -9.64 0.04 -20.27
N LYS A 409 -9.19 0.53 -19.10
CA LYS A 409 -9.47 1.92 -18.67
C LYS A 409 -8.89 2.92 -19.66
N VAL A 410 -7.62 2.77 -20.06
CA VAL A 410 -6.98 3.68 -21.05
C VAL A 410 -7.73 3.65 -22.38
N LEU A 411 -8.11 2.47 -22.87
CA LEU A 411 -8.94 2.31 -24.08
C LEU A 411 -10.29 3.04 -23.91
N LYS A 412 -11.01 2.79 -22.82
CA LYS A 412 -12.29 3.46 -22.52
C LYS A 412 -12.13 4.99 -22.48
N TYR A 413 -11.11 5.49 -21.78
CA TYR A 413 -10.81 6.93 -21.72
C TYR A 413 -10.51 7.53 -23.10
N THR A 414 -9.85 6.77 -23.98
CA THR A 414 -9.61 7.17 -25.38
C THR A 414 -10.90 7.32 -26.18
N PHE A 415 -11.96 6.58 -25.82
CA PHE A 415 -13.28 6.71 -26.43
C PHE A 415 -14.12 7.84 -25.84
N THR A 416 -14.02 8.12 -24.53
CA THR A 416 -14.82 9.16 -23.87
C THR A 416 -14.22 10.56 -23.84
N ASP A 417 -12.89 10.72 -23.87
CA ASP A 417 -12.23 12.03 -23.73
C ASP A 417 -11.97 12.69 -25.08
N ALA A 418 -12.54 13.87 -25.31
CA ALA A 418 -12.45 14.63 -26.56
C ALA A 418 -11.00 14.95 -26.99
N ALA A 419 -10.08 15.12 -26.04
CA ALA A 419 -8.67 15.38 -26.34
C ALA A 419 -7.96 14.12 -26.88
N MET A 420 -8.28 12.94 -26.32
CA MET A 420 -7.75 11.67 -26.78
C MET A 420 -8.38 11.20 -28.09
N GLN A 421 -9.64 11.59 -28.37
CA GLN A 421 -10.30 11.23 -29.63
C GLN A 421 -9.50 11.71 -30.86
N ARG A 422 -8.90 12.90 -30.79
CA ARG A 422 -8.11 13.50 -31.88
C ARG A 422 -6.83 12.73 -32.21
N LYS A 423 -6.32 11.90 -31.29
CA LYS A 423 -5.08 11.11 -31.48
C LYS A 423 -5.31 9.59 -31.44
N ARG A 424 -6.56 9.14 -31.57
CA ARG A 424 -6.98 7.71 -31.52
C ARG A 424 -6.11 6.79 -32.36
N GLY A 425 -5.86 7.12 -33.63
CA GLY A 425 -5.05 6.29 -34.53
C GLY A 425 -3.64 6.06 -34.01
N ARG A 426 -3.01 7.08 -33.41
CA ARG A 426 -1.69 6.97 -32.79
C ARG A 426 -1.73 6.13 -31.52
N ILE A 427 -2.75 6.33 -30.68
CA ILE A 427 -2.91 5.57 -29.44
C ILE A 427 -3.06 4.07 -29.74
N VAL A 428 -3.91 3.72 -30.71
CA VAL A 428 -4.10 2.33 -31.15
C VAL A 428 -2.82 1.78 -31.80
N ALA A 429 -2.19 2.52 -32.71
CA ALA A 429 -0.97 2.07 -33.39
C ALA A 429 0.17 1.79 -32.39
N VAL A 430 0.39 2.69 -31.43
CA VAL A 430 1.43 2.48 -30.41
C VAL A 430 1.06 1.36 -29.44
N GLY A 431 -0.22 1.27 -29.04
CA GLY A 431 -0.71 0.15 -28.24
C GLY A 431 -0.48 -1.20 -28.91
N SER A 432 -0.83 -1.32 -30.20
CA SER A 432 -0.59 -2.51 -31.01
C SER A 432 0.89 -2.82 -31.17
N MET A 433 1.73 -1.80 -31.37
CA MET A 433 3.19 -1.97 -31.47
C MET A 433 3.80 -2.49 -30.16
N LEU A 434 3.39 -1.93 -29.01
CA LEU A 434 3.82 -2.41 -27.70
C LEU A 434 3.34 -3.84 -27.42
N ALA A 435 2.10 -4.16 -27.80
CA ALA A 435 1.56 -5.51 -27.65
C ALA A 435 2.31 -6.52 -28.54
N ALA A 436 2.59 -6.15 -29.79
CA ALA A 436 3.39 -6.98 -30.71
C ALA A 436 4.83 -7.15 -30.20
N PHE A 437 5.44 -6.10 -29.66
CA PHE A 437 6.77 -6.17 -29.05
C PHE A 437 6.79 -7.11 -27.84
N LEU A 438 5.80 -7.02 -26.95
CA LEU A 438 5.65 -7.93 -25.81
C LEU A 438 5.44 -9.38 -26.26
N ALA A 439 4.59 -9.62 -27.26
CA ALA A 439 4.35 -10.95 -27.81
C ALA A 439 5.61 -11.54 -28.46
N LEU A 440 6.40 -10.71 -29.16
CA LEU A 440 7.69 -11.11 -29.70
C LEU A 440 8.67 -11.46 -28.58
N LEU A 441 8.76 -10.64 -27.53
CA LEU A 441 9.66 -10.86 -26.40
C LEU A 441 9.35 -12.20 -25.70
N VAL A 442 8.08 -12.50 -25.48
CA VAL A 442 7.64 -13.79 -24.91
C VAL A 442 7.93 -14.95 -25.86
N SER A 443 7.73 -14.78 -27.17
CA SER A 443 8.01 -15.82 -28.17
C SER A 443 9.50 -16.10 -28.38
N VAL A 444 10.36 -15.09 -28.17
CA VAL A 444 11.82 -15.19 -28.34
C VAL A 444 12.49 -15.76 -27.10
N VAL A 445 11.92 -15.61 -25.91
CA VAL A 445 12.43 -16.25 -24.70
C VAL A 445 12.21 -17.76 -24.84
N PRO A 446 13.27 -18.57 -25.02
CA PRO A 446 13.11 -20.00 -25.14
C PRO A 446 12.70 -20.55 -23.77
N VAL A 447 11.41 -20.82 -23.60
CA VAL A 447 10.93 -21.56 -22.43
C VAL A 447 11.30 -23.02 -22.67
N PRO A 448 12.18 -23.63 -21.86
CA PRO A 448 12.58 -25.01 -22.06
C PRO A 448 11.35 -25.92 -22.04
N SER A 449 11.06 -26.56 -23.17
CA SER A 449 9.94 -27.52 -23.32
C SER A 449 10.37 -28.94 -22.97
N PHE A 450 11.33 -29.09 -22.05
CA PHE A 450 11.80 -30.38 -21.59
C PHE A 450 11.46 -30.58 -20.12
N THR A 451 11.05 -31.80 -19.78
CA THR A 451 10.84 -32.22 -18.39
C THR A 451 12.09 -32.97 -17.94
N VAL A 452 12.71 -32.53 -16.84
CA VAL A 452 13.78 -33.31 -16.19
C VAL A 452 13.10 -34.32 -15.28
N ALA A 453 13.31 -35.60 -15.55
CA ALA A 453 12.81 -36.69 -14.72
C ALA A 453 13.99 -37.57 -14.29
N GLU A 454 14.00 -37.99 -13.02
CA GLU A 454 14.92 -39.01 -12.55
C GLU A 454 14.42 -40.38 -13.01
N GLY A 455 15.25 -41.09 -13.77
CA GLY A 455 14.96 -42.44 -14.25
C GLY A 455 15.96 -43.43 -13.67
N VAL A 456 15.48 -44.60 -13.24
CA VAL A 456 16.35 -45.71 -12.89
C VAL A 456 16.61 -46.53 -14.16
N LEU A 457 17.88 -46.71 -14.52
CA LEU A 457 18.26 -47.59 -15.61
C LEU A 457 18.12 -49.04 -15.13
N TYR A 458 17.01 -49.69 -15.46
CA TYR A 458 16.81 -51.10 -15.15
C TYR A 458 17.23 -51.98 -16.32
N VAL A 459 18.15 -52.91 -16.07
CA VAL A 459 18.64 -53.88 -17.05
C VAL A 459 17.56 -54.96 -17.24
N PRO A 460 16.97 -55.13 -18.45
CA PRO A 460 15.91 -56.12 -18.69
C PRO A 460 16.37 -57.53 -18.34
N GLU A 461 15.51 -58.40 -17.80
CA GLU A 461 15.91 -59.78 -17.45
C GLU A 461 16.51 -60.55 -18.64
N ASN A 462 16.03 -60.28 -19.85
CA ASN A 462 16.53 -60.89 -21.09
C ASN A 462 17.96 -60.47 -21.48
N SER A 463 18.53 -59.46 -20.81
CA SER A 463 19.92 -59.06 -20.99
C SER A 463 20.87 -59.72 -19.98
N ARG A 464 20.34 -60.53 -19.06
CA ARG A 464 21.12 -61.45 -18.23
C ARG A 464 21.40 -62.70 -19.05
N ILE A 465 22.63 -62.83 -19.53
CA ILE A 465 23.09 -64.04 -20.22
C ILE A 465 23.46 -65.06 -19.14
N HIS A 466 22.71 -66.15 -19.07
CA HIS A 466 23.00 -67.29 -18.21
C HIS A 466 23.79 -68.36 -18.98
N ALA A 467 24.80 -68.93 -18.34
CA ALA A 467 25.46 -70.12 -18.87
C ALA A 467 24.43 -71.26 -18.96
N ARG A 468 24.37 -71.96 -20.10
CA ARG A 468 23.43 -73.07 -20.32
C ARG A 468 23.87 -74.38 -19.64
N ALA A 469 25.09 -74.42 -19.12
CA ALA A 469 25.69 -75.57 -18.46
C ALA A 469 26.72 -75.10 -17.43
N ASP A 470 27.06 -75.97 -16.48
CA ASP A 470 28.05 -75.70 -15.45
C ASP A 470 29.45 -75.57 -16.05
N GLY A 471 30.25 -74.65 -15.50
CA GLY A 471 31.62 -74.41 -15.95
C GLY A 471 32.40 -73.50 -15.00
N PHE A 472 33.71 -73.42 -15.21
CA PHE A 472 34.60 -72.56 -14.43
C PHE A 472 34.99 -71.32 -15.24
N VAL A 473 34.86 -70.14 -14.64
CA VAL A 473 35.32 -68.89 -15.28
C VAL A 473 36.85 -68.85 -15.23
N THR A 474 37.48 -68.94 -16.38
CA THR A 474 38.95 -68.95 -16.51
C THR A 474 39.53 -67.54 -16.66
N GLN A 475 38.78 -66.62 -17.28
CA GLN A 475 39.23 -65.25 -17.50
C GLN A 475 38.05 -64.30 -17.69
N VAL A 476 38.09 -63.15 -17.01
CA VAL A 476 37.15 -62.04 -17.22
C VAL A 476 37.85 -61.00 -18.09
N VAL A 477 37.39 -60.83 -19.33
CA VAL A 477 38.06 -60.02 -20.35
C VAL A 477 37.73 -58.53 -20.23
N LEU A 478 36.62 -58.19 -19.57
CA LEU A 478 36.22 -56.82 -19.23
C LEU A 478 35.64 -56.77 -17.81
N PRO A 479 36.04 -55.80 -16.97
CA PRO A 479 35.41 -55.62 -15.66
C PRO A 479 33.93 -55.22 -15.81
N PRO A 480 33.05 -55.64 -14.88
CA PRO A 480 31.67 -55.17 -14.87
C PRO A 480 31.64 -53.66 -14.66
N GLY A 481 30.87 -52.97 -15.51
CA GLY A 481 30.70 -51.52 -15.48
C GLY A 481 29.76 -51.03 -14.37
#